data_AF-A0A5J4T1Y0-F1
#
_entry.id   AF-A0A5J4T1Y0-F1
#
_cell.length_a   1.000
_cell.length_b   1.000
_cell.length_c   1.000
_cell.angle_alpha   90.00
_cell.angle_beta   90.00
_cell.angle_gamma   90.00
#
_symmetry.space_group_name_H-M   'P 1'
#
loop_
_entity.id
_entity.type
_entity.pdbx_description
1 polymer ?
#
loop_
_entity_poly.entity_id
_entity_poly.type
_entity_poly.pdbx_seq_one_letter_code
_entity_poly.pdbx_strand_id
1 'polypeptide(L)'
;DEIAQACVNGLKNLEIHNYPQPINMEVSLLSVFSGLYGITNEQIRAEGMRNIRQYNKLTPNAEKNYGQASFNGERKPNPWILTKILRYHNKDYYEQIFKPLLKQNYEVKKQQKISDTVQQIENHEIDLKDPFTLIDVSSKALNGKYENKLELVAQDLLRIIKVIPCQNGWCFIIKEYDCIARKNTIKYKNKTALYDQLRSIRLWQDGKKHITAIDALEQYHSLFEKIGMKFTSNNEGIFSVFQGFKYMQLDEVDQTKIDQFLGLVKDTISANDERVYEYILNWFSFIVQNVGKKTETAIILKGLQGIGKNVFTNV
;
A
#
# COMPACT_ATOMS: atom_id res chain seq x y z
N ASP A 1 5.02 24.36 13.69
CA ASP A 1 5.54 25.15 14.83
C ASP A 1 6.95 24.78 15.23
N GLU A 2 7.26 23.50 15.47
CA GLU A 2 8.62 23.05 15.85
C GLU A 2 9.74 23.52 14.90
N ILE A 3 9.57 23.38 13.57
CA ILE A 3 10.55 23.89 12.58
C ILE A 3 10.68 25.42 12.68
N ALA A 4 9.57 26.14 12.87
CA ALA A 4 9.60 27.60 12.97
C ALA A 4 10.33 28.05 14.24
N GLN A 5 10.11 27.35 15.36
CA GLN A 5 10.84 27.59 16.60
C GLN A 5 12.33 27.30 16.42
N ALA A 6 12.68 26.18 15.77
CA ALA A 6 14.07 25.85 15.48
C ALA A 6 14.74 26.89 14.58
N CYS A 7 14.00 27.51 13.66
CA CYS A 7 14.48 28.66 12.89
C CYS A 7 14.83 29.83 13.82
N VAL A 8 13.89 30.25 14.68
CA VAL A 8 14.08 31.37 15.61
C VAL A 8 15.25 31.13 16.56
N ASN A 9 15.35 29.94 17.14
CA ASN A 9 16.42 29.56 18.07
C ASN A 9 17.82 29.57 17.42
N GLY A 10 17.88 29.37 16.09
CA GLY A 10 19.10 29.41 15.31
C GLY A 10 19.55 30.81 14.89
N LEU A 11 18.67 31.82 14.98
CA LEU A 11 19.00 33.22 14.66
C LEU A 11 19.74 33.90 15.83
N LYS A 12 20.94 33.43 16.11
CA LYS A 12 21.81 33.93 17.18
C LYS A 12 23.25 34.02 16.71
N ASN A 13 24.01 34.92 17.32
CA ASN A 13 25.41 35.18 17.04
C ASN A 13 25.68 35.58 15.58
N LEU A 14 24.70 36.20 14.91
CA LEU A 14 24.84 36.69 13.53
C LEU A 14 25.27 38.16 13.53
N GLU A 15 26.05 38.55 12.53
CA GLU A 15 26.26 39.97 12.19
C GLU A 15 25.26 40.38 11.11
N ILE A 16 24.43 41.39 11.40
CA ILE A 16 23.29 41.76 10.57
C ILE A 16 23.50 43.15 9.96
N HIS A 17 23.43 43.18 8.63
CA HIS A 17 23.74 44.34 7.79
C HIS A 17 22.47 45.00 7.25
N ASN A 18 22.57 46.27 6.88
CA ASN A 18 21.42 47.03 6.38
C ASN A 18 21.05 46.65 4.93
N TYR A 19 22.06 46.61 4.05
CA TYR A 19 21.83 46.47 2.62
C TYR A 19 21.74 45.00 2.22
N PRO A 20 20.79 44.64 1.34
CA PRO A 20 20.66 43.28 0.86
C PRO A 20 21.86 42.91 -0.02
N GLN A 21 22.65 41.96 0.46
CA GLN A 21 23.65 41.23 -0.32
C GLN A 21 23.16 39.80 -0.57
N PRO A 22 23.78 39.05 -1.50
CA PRO A 22 23.55 37.62 -1.60
C PRO A 22 23.65 36.95 -0.23
N ILE A 23 22.65 36.14 0.13
CA ILE A 23 22.49 35.57 1.47
C ILE A 23 23.65 34.66 1.92
N ASN A 24 24.49 34.20 1.00
CA ASN A 24 25.69 33.44 1.31
C ASN A 24 26.89 34.32 1.70
N MET A 25 26.83 35.63 1.44
CA MET A 25 27.88 36.59 1.79
C MET A 25 27.58 37.25 3.14
N GLU A 26 26.39 37.85 3.29
CA GLU A 26 26.01 38.58 4.51
C GLU A 26 24.52 38.37 4.82
N VAL A 27 24.17 38.47 6.10
CA VAL A 27 22.78 38.46 6.54
C VAL A 27 22.26 39.90 6.56
N SER A 28 21.25 40.19 5.74
CA SER A 28 20.59 41.50 5.76
C SER A 28 19.43 41.53 6.76
N LEU A 29 19.18 42.69 7.35
CA LEU A 29 18.06 42.89 8.27
C LEU A 29 16.72 42.65 7.56
N LEU A 30 16.61 43.07 6.30
CA LEU A 30 15.45 42.80 5.45
C LEU A 30 15.20 41.29 5.29
N SER A 31 16.24 40.50 5.03
CA SER A 31 16.09 39.04 4.87
C SER A 31 15.64 38.35 6.16
N VAL A 32 16.11 38.80 7.31
CA VAL A 32 15.67 38.27 8.62
C VAL A 32 14.19 38.58 8.83
N PHE A 33 13.76 39.82 8.59
CA PHE A 33 12.35 40.19 8.71
C PHE A 33 11.46 39.45 7.73
N SER A 34 11.81 39.40 6.44
CA SER A 34 11.07 38.60 5.46
C SER A 34 10.93 37.14 5.88
N GLY A 35 11.98 36.56 6.47
CA GLY A 35 11.92 35.21 7.03
C GLY A 35 10.95 35.08 8.20
N LEU A 36 11.04 35.97 9.19
CA LEU A 36 10.22 35.94 10.41
C LEU A 36 8.75 36.25 10.14
N TYR A 37 8.42 37.22 9.27
CA TYR A 37 7.04 37.48 8.86
C TYR A 37 6.44 36.33 8.04
N GLY A 38 7.26 35.43 7.49
CA GLY A 38 6.82 34.18 6.89
C GLY A 38 6.33 33.13 7.91
N ILE A 39 6.59 33.32 9.21
CA ILE A 39 6.10 32.44 10.28
C ILE A 39 4.65 32.81 10.61
N THR A 40 3.75 31.84 10.47
CA THR A 40 2.31 32.01 10.74
C THR A 40 1.98 32.05 12.23
N ASN A 41 2.71 31.26 13.05
CA ASN A 41 2.53 31.28 14.50
C ASN A 41 3.04 32.61 15.09
N GLU A 42 2.12 33.41 15.60
CA GLU A 42 2.41 34.77 16.04
C GLU A 42 3.33 34.86 17.26
N GLN A 43 3.24 33.89 18.18
CA GLN A 43 4.08 33.86 19.38
C GLN A 43 5.54 33.60 19.01
N ILE A 44 5.78 32.60 18.14
CA ILE A 44 7.11 32.27 17.62
C ILE A 44 7.68 33.44 16.82
N ARG A 45 6.85 34.07 15.98
CA ARG A 45 7.25 35.26 15.22
C ARG A 45 7.66 36.39 16.14
N ALA A 46 6.85 36.72 17.15
CA ALA A 46 7.13 37.79 18.10
C ALA A 46 8.41 37.53 18.92
N GLU A 47 8.65 36.28 19.32
CA GLU A 47 9.90 35.86 19.94
C GLU A 47 11.08 36.08 18.98
N GLY A 48 10.97 35.63 17.74
CA GLY A 48 11.98 35.85 16.71
C GLY A 48 12.33 37.31 16.50
N MET A 49 11.32 38.19 16.47
CA MET A 49 11.53 39.65 16.35
C MET A 49 12.33 40.21 17.53
N ARG A 50 12.00 39.77 18.76
CA ARG A 50 12.72 40.17 19.98
C ARG A 50 14.17 39.69 19.96
N ASN A 51 14.39 38.45 19.50
CA ASN A 51 15.69 37.80 19.47
C ASN A 51 16.68 38.48 18.52
N ILE A 52 16.21 39.22 17.50
CA ILE A 52 17.07 39.96 16.55
C ILE A 52 18.07 40.84 17.30
N ARG A 53 17.59 41.73 18.16
CA ARG A 53 18.46 42.66 18.91
C ARG A 53 19.12 42.02 20.14
N GLN A 54 18.49 40.98 20.70
CA GLN A 54 18.95 40.36 21.94
C GLN A 54 20.16 39.45 21.73
N TYR A 55 20.19 38.70 20.62
CA TYR A 55 21.17 37.63 20.41
C TYR A 55 22.05 37.84 19.18
N ASN A 56 21.92 38.96 18.46
CA ASN A 56 22.70 39.24 17.25
C ASN A 56 23.30 40.65 17.30
N LYS A 57 24.34 40.85 16.49
CA LYS A 57 25.04 42.13 16.39
C LYS A 57 24.57 42.87 15.14
N LEU A 58 23.91 44.01 15.32
CA LEU A 58 23.47 44.86 14.21
C LEU A 58 24.54 45.91 13.91
N THR A 59 24.81 46.13 12.62
CA THR A 59 25.61 47.28 12.19
C THR A 59 24.88 48.60 12.51
N PRO A 60 25.59 49.73 12.72
CA PRO A 60 24.94 51.01 13.04
C PRO A 60 23.89 51.45 12.00
N ASN A 61 24.16 51.17 10.72
CA ASN A 61 23.20 51.43 9.64
C ASN A 61 22.00 50.49 9.69
N ALA A 62 22.17 49.22 10.08
CA ALA A 62 21.04 48.30 10.25
C ALA A 62 20.15 48.75 11.42
N GLU A 63 20.76 49.19 12.52
CA GLU A 63 20.05 49.71 13.68
C GLU A 63 19.22 50.96 13.34
N LYS A 64 19.82 51.92 12.62
CA LYS A 64 19.14 53.15 12.17
C LYS A 64 17.93 52.88 11.28
N ASN A 65 17.99 51.82 10.46
CA ASN A 65 16.96 51.49 9.47
C ASN A 65 16.02 50.36 9.93
N TYR A 66 16.04 49.98 11.21
CA TYR A 66 15.33 48.81 11.71
C TYR A 66 13.83 48.81 11.41
N GLY A 67 13.14 49.92 11.68
CA GLY A 67 11.70 50.05 11.41
C GLY A 67 11.34 49.96 9.93
N GLN A 68 12.14 50.59 9.06
CA GLN A 68 11.93 50.52 7.62
C GLN A 68 12.15 49.10 7.08
N ALA A 69 13.18 48.39 7.57
CA ALA A 69 13.47 47.02 7.18
C ALA A 69 12.37 46.05 7.65
N SER A 70 11.84 46.24 8.85
CA SER A 70 10.69 45.49 9.39
C SER A 70 9.46 45.62 8.49
N PHE A 71 9.05 46.85 8.21
CA PHE A 71 7.90 47.13 7.34
C PHE A 71 8.08 46.57 5.92
N ASN A 72 9.28 46.69 5.36
CA ASN A 72 9.59 46.15 4.04
C ASN A 72 9.61 44.60 4.02
N GLY A 73 10.07 43.98 5.10
CA GLY A 73 10.10 42.52 5.24
C GLY A 73 8.69 41.92 5.37
N GLU A 74 7.80 42.60 6.09
CA GLU A 74 6.39 42.22 6.23
C GLU A 74 5.67 42.16 4.88
N ARG A 75 5.98 43.09 3.97
CA ARG A 75 5.43 43.11 2.60
C ARG A 75 5.93 41.96 1.71
N LYS A 76 7.00 41.27 2.11
CA LYS A 76 7.63 40.18 1.35
C LYS A 76 7.96 38.99 2.25
N PRO A 77 6.94 38.33 2.83
CA PRO A 77 7.15 37.20 3.72
C PRO A 77 7.67 36.00 2.93
N ASN A 78 8.74 35.37 3.41
CA ASN A 78 9.30 34.15 2.81
C ASN A 78 10.03 33.33 3.89
N PRO A 79 9.35 32.34 4.50
CA PRO A 79 9.91 31.57 5.62
C PRO A 79 11.14 30.74 5.23
N TRP A 80 11.31 30.37 3.95
CA TRP A 80 12.46 29.61 3.47
C TRP A 80 13.78 30.38 3.54
N ILE A 81 13.72 31.70 3.68
CA ILE A 81 14.92 32.53 3.87
C ILE A 81 15.63 32.16 5.17
N LEU A 82 14.90 31.87 6.26
CA LEU A 82 15.50 31.51 7.54
C LEU A 82 16.36 30.25 7.42
N THR A 83 15.86 29.23 6.72
CA THR A 83 16.63 28.02 6.39
C THR A 83 17.95 28.33 5.69
N LYS A 84 17.94 29.28 4.75
CA LYS A 84 19.17 29.71 4.04
C LYS A 84 20.13 30.46 4.98
N ILE A 85 19.62 31.35 5.82
CA ILE A 85 20.43 32.07 6.82
C ILE A 85 21.15 31.06 7.71
N LEU A 86 20.43 30.09 8.27
CA LEU A 86 21.03 29.05 9.12
C LEU A 86 22.09 28.25 8.36
N ARG A 87 21.78 27.82 7.13
CA ARG A 87 22.70 27.01 6.33
C ARG A 87 24.04 27.70 6.05
N TYR A 88 24.04 29.01 5.81
CA TYR A 88 25.27 29.75 5.48
C TYR A 88 25.96 30.38 6.68
N HIS A 89 25.21 30.89 7.65
CA HIS A 89 25.73 31.74 8.73
C HIS A 89 25.65 31.12 10.12
N ASN A 90 24.94 30.01 10.28
CA ASN A 90 24.95 29.21 11.51
C ASN A 90 25.06 27.71 11.17
N LYS A 91 26.14 27.36 10.48
CA LYS A 91 26.33 26.06 9.83
C LYS A 91 26.29 24.89 10.82
N ASP A 92 26.91 25.03 11.99
CA ASP A 92 26.94 23.97 13.00
C ASP A 92 25.53 23.68 13.54
N TYR A 93 24.77 24.73 13.86
CA TYR A 93 23.36 24.59 14.25
C TYR A 93 22.52 23.98 13.13
N TYR A 94 22.75 24.42 11.89
CA TYR A 94 22.03 23.89 10.73
C TYR A 94 22.28 22.39 10.54
N GLU A 95 23.53 21.96 10.55
CA GLU A 95 23.88 20.55 10.30
C GLU A 95 23.52 19.63 11.48
N GLN A 96 23.71 20.08 12.72
CA GLN A 96 23.50 19.24 13.91
C GLN A 96 22.05 19.22 14.42
N ILE A 97 21.30 20.31 14.26
CA ILE A 97 19.96 20.45 14.86
C ILE A 97 18.90 20.60 13.78
N PHE A 98 19.04 21.60 12.90
CA PHE A 98 17.96 21.98 12.00
C PHE A 98 17.73 20.97 10.86
N LYS A 99 18.80 20.49 10.22
CA LYS A 99 18.74 19.56 9.10
C LYS A 99 18.19 18.18 9.51
N PRO A 100 18.58 17.57 10.65
CA PRO A 100 17.92 16.38 11.16
C PRO A 100 16.42 16.60 11.41
N LEU A 101 16.05 17.73 12.02
CA LEU A 101 14.64 18.06 12.28
C LEU A 101 13.82 18.18 10.98
N LEU A 102 14.36 18.84 9.96
CA LEU A 102 13.72 18.92 8.65
C LEU A 102 13.50 17.54 8.02
N LYS A 103 14.51 16.68 8.09
CA LYS A 103 14.42 15.31 7.57
C LYS A 103 13.35 14.51 8.31
N GLN A 104 13.34 14.57 9.64
CA GLN A 104 12.35 13.88 10.47
C GLN A 104 10.92 14.36 10.15
N ASN A 105 10.70 15.68 10.07
CA ASN A 105 9.37 16.22 9.77
C ASN A 105 8.87 15.79 8.39
N TYR A 106 9.76 15.75 7.40
CA TYR A 106 9.44 15.25 6.06
C TYR A 106 9.02 13.78 6.09
N GLU A 107 9.77 12.92 6.78
CA GLU A 107 9.42 11.50 6.91
C GLU A 107 8.08 11.29 7.66
N VAL A 108 7.85 12.03 8.75
CA VAL A 108 6.58 11.96 9.51
C VAL A 108 5.39 12.37 8.63
N LYS A 109 5.51 13.48 7.88
CA LYS A 109 4.44 13.91 6.95
C LYS A 109 4.19 12.90 5.84
N LYS A 110 5.26 12.27 5.33
CA LYS A 110 5.16 11.22 4.32
C LYS A 110 4.43 9.99 4.88
N GLN A 111 4.79 9.54 6.08
CA GLN A 111 4.13 8.42 6.76
C GLN A 111 2.67 8.72 7.08
N GLN A 112 2.36 9.92 7.58
CA GLN A 112 0.98 10.34 7.85
C GLN A 112 0.14 10.30 6.58
N LYS A 113 0.65 10.86 5.47
CA LYS A 113 -0.05 10.81 4.18
C LYS A 113 -0.33 9.37 3.74
N ILE A 114 0.64 8.47 3.88
CA ILE A 114 0.46 7.04 3.55
C ILE A 114 -0.64 6.44 4.44
N SER A 115 -0.61 6.71 5.74
CA SER A 115 -1.63 6.22 6.69
C SER A 115 -3.04 6.72 6.33
N ASP A 116 -3.20 8.01 6.03
CA ASP A 116 -4.48 8.60 5.66
C ASP A 116 -5.02 8.00 4.35
N THR A 117 -4.14 7.77 3.37
CA THR A 117 -4.51 7.13 2.10
C THR A 117 -4.87 5.66 2.28
N VAL A 118 -4.13 4.91 3.10
CA VAL A 118 -4.41 3.50 3.41
C VAL A 118 -5.81 3.32 3.99
N GLN A 119 -6.27 4.24 4.85
CA GLN A 119 -7.63 4.19 5.41
C GLN A 119 -8.74 4.36 4.34
N GLN A 120 -8.42 4.95 3.19
CA GLN A 120 -9.36 5.16 2.09
C GLN A 120 -9.31 4.06 1.03
N ILE A 121 -8.31 3.18 1.09
CA ILE A 121 -8.18 2.07 0.15
C ILE A 121 -9.16 0.96 0.54
N GLU A 122 -10.03 0.59 -0.40
CA GLU A 122 -10.89 -0.57 -0.25
C GLU A 122 -10.05 -1.85 -0.18
N ASN A 123 -10.29 -2.64 0.87
CA ASN A 123 -9.70 -3.97 0.98
C ASN A 123 -10.32 -4.89 -0.08
N HIS A 124 -9.46 -5.43 -0.93
CA HIS A 124 -9.84 -6.42 -1.92
C HIS A 124 -9.26 -7.78 -1.55
N GLU A 125 -10.10 -8.81 -1.47
CA GLU A 125 -9.64 -10.19 -1.49
C GLU A 125 -9.38 -10.64 -2.92
N ILE A 126 -8.53 -11.66 -3.08
CA ILE A 126 -8.34 -12.27 -4.40
C ILE A 126 -9.59 -13.08 -4.74
N ASP A 127 -10.33 -12.65 -5.77
CA ASP A 127 -11.42 -13.42 -6.37
C ASP A 127 -10.97 -14.04 -7.70
N LEU A 128 -11.07 -15.37 -7.82
CA LEU A 128 -10.73 -16.09 -9.04
C LEU A 128 -11.82 -16.00 -10.12
N LYS A 129 -13.05 -15.60 -9.78
CA LYS A 129 -14.15 -15.42 -10.76
C LYS A 129 -14.04 -14.08 -11.48
N ASP A 130 -13.58 -13.04 -10.79
CA ASP A 130 -13.22 -11.76 -11.40
C ASP A 130 -12.18 -11.99 -12.54
N PRO A 131 -12.42 -11.52 -13.77
CA PRO A 131 -11.47 -11.68 -14.87
C PRO A 131 -10.21 -10.82 -14.72
N PHE A 132 -10.18 -9.83 -13.81
CA PHE A 132 -9.06 -8.90 -13.68
C PHE A 132 -7.75 -9.58 -13.28
N THR A 133 -6.67 -9.27 -14.02
CA THR A 133 -5.33 -9.86 -13.88
C THR A 133 -4.23 -8.79 -13.93
N LEU A 134 -2.97 -9.24 -13.81
CA LEU A 134 -1.81 -8.37 -13.99
C LEU A 134 -1.73 -7.73 -15.39
N ILE A 135 -2.31 -8.36 -16.42
CA ILE A 135 -2.36 -7.77 -17.77
C ILE A 135 -3.21 -6.50 -17.77
N ASP A 136 -4.32 -6.51 -17.03
CA ASP A 136 -5.19 -5.35 -16.90
C ASP A 136 -4.49 -4.19 -16.19
N VAL A 137 -3.67 -4.50 -15.17
CA VAL A 137 -2.81 -3.50 -14.50
C VAL A 137 -1.85 -2.85 -15.50
N SER A 138 -1.20 -3.66 -16.33
CA SER A 138 -0.29 -3.20 -17.39
C SER A 138 -1.02 -2.36 -18.45
N SER A 139 -2.21 -2.78 -18.87
CA SER A 139 -3.06 -2.03 -19.81
C SER A 139 -3.48 -0.67 -19.23
N LYS A 140 -3.92 -0.62 -17.97
CA LYS A 140 -4.25 0.63 -17.28
C LYS A 140 -3.05 1.56 -17.16
N ALA A 141 -1.85 1.01 -16.92
CA ALA A 141 -0.60 1.78 -16.88
C ALA A 141 -0.29 2.41 -18.24
N LEU A 142 -0.34 1.62 -19.31
CA LEU A 142 -0.10 2.10 -20.68
C LEU A 142 -1.09 3.21 -21.07
N ASN A 143 -2.33 3.10 -20.63
CA ASN A 143 -3.40 4.06 -20.90
C ASN A 143 -3.44 5.25 -19.92
N GLY A 144 -2.42 5.41 -19.04
CA GLY A 144 -2.31 6.54 -18.12
C GLY A 144 -3.41 6.63 -17.06
N LYS A 145 -4.11 5.53 -16.76
CA LYS A 145 -5.31 5.52 -15.91
C LYS A 145 -5.04 5.75 -14.41
N TYR A 146 -3.78 5.75 -14.00
CA TYR A 146 -3.39 5.90 -12.60
C TYR A 146 -3.10 7.33 -12.17
N GLU A 147 -3.09 8.32 -13.07
CA GLU A 147 -2.92 9.75 -12.74
C GLU A 147 -1.71 10.06 -11.82
N ASN A 148 -0.62 9.31 -11.95
CA ASN A 148 0.57 9.40 -11.09
C ASN A 148 0.31 9.14 -9.59
N LYS A 149 -0.74 8.37 -9.27
CA LYS A 149 -1.13 7.97 -7.91
C LYS A 149 -0.82 6.49 -7.69
N LEU A 150 0.11 6.19 -6.78
CA LEU A 150 0.50 4.82 -6.47
C LEU A 150 -0.61 4.05 -5.73
N GLU A 151 -1.48 4.76 -5.01
CA GLU A 151 -2.61 4.19 -4.29
C GLU A 151 -3.62 3.50 -5.22
N LEU A 152 -3.86 4.06 -6.41
CA LEU A 152 -4.75 3.45 -7.41
C LEU A 152 -4.14 2.17 -7.99
N VAL A 153 -2.81 2.15 -8.15
CA VAL A 153 -2.08 0.94 -8.57
C VAL A 153 -2.15 -0.11 -7.46
N ALA A 154 -1.95 0.29 -6.20
CA ALA A 154 -2.03 -0.62 -5.07
C ALA A 154 -3.42 -1.26 -4.94
N GLN A 155 -4.51 -0.48 -5.11
CA GLN A 155 -5.89 -0.99 -5.16
C GLN A 155 -6.07 -2.10 -6.19
N ASP A 156 -5.59 -1.89 -7.42
CA ASP A 156 -5.66 -2.91 -8.46
C ASP A 156 -4.77 -4.12 -8.16
N LEU A 157 -3.56 -3.90 -7.63
CA LEU A 157 -2.67 -4.99 -7.22
C LEU A 157 -3.26 -5.82 -6.08
N LEU A 158 -4.01 -5.24 -5.15
CA LEU A 158 -4.63 -5.96 -4.02
C LEU A 158 -5.64 -7.02 -4.47
N ARG A 159 -6.26 -6.82 -5.63
CA ARG A 159 -7.18 -7.79 -6.26
C ARG A 159 -6.46 -9.04 -6.77
N ILE A 160 -5.15 -8.97 -6.96
CA ILE A 160 -4.38 -10.02 -7.62
C ILE A 160 -3.18 -10.52 -6.81
N ILE A 161 -2.69 -9.79 -5.80
CA ILE A 161 -1.51 -10.15 -5.01
C ILE A 161 -1.82 -10.15 -3.52
N LYS A 162 -1.29 -11.15 -2.82
CA LYS A 162 -1.15 -11.20 -1.36
C LYS A 162 0.25 -11.69 -0.97
N VAL A 163 0.70 -11.32 0.22
CA VAL A 163 2.03 -11.63 0.72
C VAL A 163 1.89 -12.33 2.07
N ILE A 164 2.63 -13.42 2.26
CA ILE A 164 2.63 -14.17 3.52
C ILE A 164 4.07 -14.41 3.99
N PRO A 165 4.32 -14.35 5.31
CA PRO A 165 5.61 -14.72 5.86
C PRO A 165 5.82 -16.25 5.74
N CYS A 166 7.05 -16.65 5.44
CA CYS A 166 7.49 -18.03 5.28
C CYS A 166 8.88 -18.21 5.91
N GLN A 167 9.32 -19.46 6.10
CA GLN A 167 10.61 -19.77 6.75
C GLN A 167 11.82 -19.06 6.11
N ASN A 168 11.80 -18.87 4.78
CA ASN A 168 12.89 -18.27 4.02
C ASN A 168 12.55 -16.84 3.51
N GLY A 169 11.73 -16.10 4.26
CA GLY A 169 11.32 -14.73 3.91
C GLY A 169 9.86 -14.66 3.48
N TRP A 170 9.58 -13.98 2.37
CA TRP A 170 8.20 -13.75 1.91
C TRP A 170 7.82 -14.66 0.76
N CYS A 171 6.62 -15.22 0.81
CA CYS A 171 5.98 -15.88 -0.32
C CYS A 171 4.88 -14.97 -0.90
N PHE A 172 4.91 -14.80 -2.22
CA PHE A 172 3.97 -13.95 -2.92
C PHE A 172 2.93 -14.82 -3.60
N ILE A 173 1.67 -14.60 -3.24
CA ILE A 173 0.50 -15.24 -3.82
C ILE A 173 0.02 -14.32 -4.93
N ILE A 174 -0.13 -14.84 -6.14
CA ILE A 174 -0.60 -14.07 -7.29
C ILE A 174 -1.70 -14.81 -8.04
N LYS A 175 -2.73 -14.07 -8.43
CA LYS A 175 -3.79 -14.52 -9.34
C LYS A 175 -3.30 -14.41 -10.78
N GLU A 176 -3.27 -15.54 -11.48
CA GLU A 176 -2.89 -15.61 -12.89
C GLU A 176 -3.87 -16.47 -13.69
N TYR A 177 -4.11 -16.08 -14.95
CA TYR A 177 -4.92 -16.86 -15.88
C TYR A 177 -4.16 -18.10 -16.33
N ASP A 178 -4.76 -19.27 -16.13
CA ASP A 178 -4.22 -20.55 -16.58
C ASP A 178 -4.87 -20.93 -17.91
N CYS A 179 -4.07 -20.95 -18.99
CA CYS A 179 -4.56 -21.22 -20.34
C CYS A 179 -5.04 -22.66 -20.55
N ILE A 180 -4.50 -23.62 -19.78
CA ILE A 180 -4.90 -25.03 -19.85
C ILE A 180 -6.23 -25.20 -19.14
N ALA A 181 -6.36 -24.66 -17.93
CA ALA A 181 -7.59 -24.74 -17.15
C ALA A 181 -8.68 -23.74 -17.60
N ARG A 182 -8.32 -22.78 -18.47
CA ARG A 182 -9.16 -21.67 -18.96
C ARG A 182 -9.84 -20.89 -17.83
N LYS A 183 -9.13 -20.66 -16.75
CA LYS A 183 -9.62 -19.95 -15.56
C LYS A 183 -8.49 -19.29 -14.79
N ASN A 184 -8.81 -18.33 -13.95
CA ASN A 184 -7.83 -17.77 -13.02
C ASN A 184 -7.50 -18.77 -11.92
N THR A 185 -6.23 -18.82 -11.54
CA THR A 185 -5.68 -19.71 -10.52
C THR A 185 -4.74 -18.95 -9.62
N ILE A 186 -4.54 -19.47 -8.41
CA ILE A 186 -3.51 -18.99 -7.50
C ILE A 186 -2.17 -19.62 -7.89
N LYS A 187 -1.15 -18.79 -8.08
CA LYS A 187 0.25 -19.18 -8.24
C LYS A 187 1.07 -18.60 -7.09
N TYR A 188 2.17 -19.26 -6.77
CA TYR A 188 3.10 -18.84 -5.72
C TYR A 188 4.43 -18.45 -6.35
N LYS A 189 4.96 -17.29 -5.97
CA LYS A 189 6.21 -16.76 -6.50
C LYS A 189 7.16 -16.38 -5.37
N ASN A 190 8.44 -16.52 -5.67
CA ASN A 190 9.49 -15.92 -4.86
C ASN A 190 9.59 -14.41 -5.15
N LYS A 191 10.35 -13.71 -4.31
CA LYS A 191 10.55 -12.26 -4.43
C LYS A 191 11.06 -11.86 -5.81
N THR A 192 12.12 -12.49 -6.30
CA THR A 192 12.76 -12.13 -7.58
C THR A 192 11.78 -12.21 -8.74
N ALA A 193 11.07 -13.34 -8.88
CA ALA A 193 10.13 -13.56 -9.97
C ALA A 193 8.98 -12.53 -9.99
N LEU A 194 8.40 -12.22 -8.82
CA LEU A 194 7.35 -11.20 -8.77
C LEU A 194 7.91 -9.80 -9.04
N TYR A 195 9.05 -9.46 -8.41
CA TYR A 195 9.64 -8.13 -8.54
C TYR A 195 10.01 -7.83 -9.99
N ASP A 196 10.55 -8.80 -10.72
CA ASP A 196 10.90 -8.62 -12.13
C ASP A 196 9.65 -8.41 -13.01
N GLN A 197 8.55 -9.11 -12.73
CA GLN A 197 7.27 -8.86 -13.40
C GLN A 197 6.76 -7.45 -13.13
N LEU A 198 6.72 -7.01 -11.86
CA LEU A 198 6.21 -5.69 -11.50
C LEU A 198 7.11 -4.55 -11.98
N ARG A 199 8.43 -4.74 -12.01
CA ARG A 199 9.38 -3.77 -12.59
C ARG A 199 9.19 -3.57 -14.09
N SER A 200 8.69 -4.58 -14.81
CA SER A 200 8.43 -4.48 -16.24
C SER A 200 7.24 -3.56 -16.57
N ILE A 201 6.33 -3.36 -15.60
CA ILE A 201 5.16 -2.49 -15.74
C ILE A 201 5.55 -1.07 -15.35
N ARG A 202 5.91 -0.28 -16.36
CA ARG A 202 6.23 1.15 -16.21
C ARG A 202 4.94 1.97 -16.07
N LEU A 203 4.89 2.84 -15.07
CA LEU A 203 3.72 3.65 -14.76
C LEU A 203 3.87 5.08 -15.29
N TRP A 204 4.85 5.83 -14.78
CA TRP A 204 5.18 7.18 -15.24
C TRP A 204 6.64 7.52 -14.93
N GLN A 205 7.07 8.70 -15.37
CA GLN A 205 8.40 9.23 -15.08
C GLN A 205 8.30 10.36 -14.05
N ASP A 206 9.08 10.26 -12.98
CA ASP A 206 9.22 11.29 -11.94
C ASP A 206 10.66 11.79 -11.95
N GLY A 207 10.88 12.91 -12.64
CA GLY A 207 12.22 13.44 -12.92
C GLY A 207 13.09 12.45 -13.69
N LYS A 208 14.16 11.96 -13.06
CA LYS A 208 15.08 10.96 -13.64
C LYS A 208 14.69 9.51 -13.30
N LYS A 209 13.76 9.29 -12.38
CA LYS A 209 13.35 7.95 -11.95
C LYS A 209 12.12 7.52 -12.76
N HIS A 210 12.12 6.29 -13.25
CA HIS A 210 10.91 5.65 -13.73
C HIS A 210 10.20 4.96 -12.57
N ILE A 211 8.94 5.32 -12.38
CA ILE A 211 8.06 4.69 -11.41
C ILE A 211 7.40 3.48 -12.07
N THR A 212 7.38 2.36 -11.37
CA THR A 212 6.90 1.06 -11.85
C THR A 212 5.94 0.44 -10.84
N ALA A 213 5.23 -0.63 -11.23
CA ALA A 213 4.24 -1.25 -10.33
C ALA A 213 4.86 -1.79 -9.03
N ILE A 214 6.18 -2.07 -9.00
CA ILE A 214 6.85 -2.49 -7.76
C ILE A 214 6.88 -1.37 -6.71
N ASP A 215 6.96 -0.11 -7.14
CA ASP A 215 6.99 1.03 -6.22
C ASP A 215 5.66 1.13 -5.43
N ALA A 216 4.54 0.73 -6.03
CA ALA A 216 3.25 0.66 -5.35
C ALA A 216 3.22 -0.48 -4.31
N LEU A 217 3.72 -1.66 -4.67
CA LEU A 217 3.81 -2.79 -3.74
C LEU A 217 4.73 -2.49 -2.56
N GLU A 218 5.87 -1.84 -2.79
CA GLU A 218 6.83 -1.49 -1.73
C GLU A 218 6.29 -0.37 -0.83
N GLN A 219 5.65 0.66 -1.39
CA GLN A 219 5.10 1.76 -0.62
C GLN A 219 3.93 1.33 0.27
N TYR A 220 3.09 0.40 -0.20
CA TYR A 220 1.89 -0.04 0.50
C TYR A 220 1.97 -1.51 0.95
N HIS A 221 3.17 -2.01 1.22
CA HIS A 221 3.42 -3.44 1.46
C HIS A 221 2.51 -4.07 2.51
N SER A 222 2.26 -3.37 3.61
CA SER A 222 1.42 -3.83 4.72
C SER A 222 -0.02 -4.15 4.31
N LEU A 223 -0.56 -3.54 3.26
CA LEU A 223 -1.90 -3.85 2.74
C LEU A 223 -1.99 -5.24 2.12
N PHE A 224 -0.86 -5.75 1.61
CA PHE A 224 -0.80 -7.05 0.95
C PHE A 224 -0.55 -8.19 1.93
N GLU A 225 -0.10 -7.88 3.15
CA GLU A 225 0.31 -8.86 4.13
C GLU A 225 -0.86 -9.65 4.72
N LYS A 226 -0.64 -10.96 4.86
CA LYS A 226 -1.47 -11.90 5.60
C LYS A 226 -0.56 -12.60 6.61
N ILE A 227 -1.08 -12.91 7.79
CA ILE A 227 -0.39 -13.58 8.90
C ILE A 227 0.07 -14.98 8.50
N GLY A 228 -0.68 -15.63 7.62
CA GLY A 228 -0.37 -16.94 7.07
C GLY A 228 -1.44 -17.40 6.11
N MET A 229 -1.45 -18.70 5.80
CA MET A 229 -2.49 -19.31 4.96
C MET A 229 -3.10 -20.55 5.62
N LYS A 230 -4.36 -20.81 5.30
CA LYS A 230 -5.06 -22.07 5.62
C LYS A 230 -5.88 -22.49 4.41
N PHE A 231 -6.32 -23.75 4.38
CA PHE A 231 -7.23 -24.20 3.32
C PHE A 231 -8.51 -23.35 3.31
N THR A 232 -9.15 -23.20 4.46
CA THR A 232 -10.26 -22.27 4.71
C THR A 232 -10.03 -21.52 6.03
N SER A 233 -10.40 -20.24 6.09
CA SER A 233 -10.37 -19.45 7.31
C SER A 233 -11.39 -18.32 7.29
N ASN A 234 -12.00 -18.06 8.44
CA ASN A 234 -12.86 -16.89 8.68
C ASN A 234 -12.07 -15.70 9.25
N ASN A 235 -10.76 -15.86 9.50
CA ASN A 235 -9.90 -14.79 9.96
C ASN A 235 -9.38 -14.03 8.74
N GLU A 236 -9.74 -12.76 8.60
CA GLU A 236 -9.31 -11.90 7.48
C GLU A 236 -7.80 -11.76 7.38
N GLY A 237 -7.06 -11.89 8.49
CA GLY A 237 -5.61 -11.91 8.49
C GLY A 237 -4.99 -13.18 7.91
N ILE A 238 -5.76 -14.24 7.65
CA ILE A 238 -5.28 -15.51 7.09
C ILE A 238 -5.79 -15.66 5.66
N PHE A 239 -4.88 -15.92 4.72
CA PHE A 239 -5.24 -16.21 3.35
C PHE A 239 -5.92 -17.59 3.23
N SER A 240 -7.12 -17.64 2.68
CA SER A 240 -7.82 -18.89 2.35
C SER A 240 -7.39 -19.40 0.97
N VAL A 241 -6.79 -20.59 0.91
CA VAL A 241 -6.34 -21.21 -0.35
C VAL A 241 -7.52 -21.73 -1.16
N PHE A 242 -8.56 -22.23 -0.49
CA PHE A 242 -9.80 -22.65 -1.14
C PHE A 242 -10.61 -21.43 -1.54
N GLN A 243 -10.90 -21.32 -2.83
CA GLN A 243 -11.56 -20.19 -3.47
C GLN A 243 -12.95 -20.57 -4.00
N GLY A 244 -13.53 -21.66 -3.49
CA GLY A 244 -14.81 -22.20 -3.93
C GLY A 244 -14.67 -23.39 -4.88
N PHE A 245 -15.82 -23.99 -5.20
CA PHE A 245 -15.93 -25.08 -6.16
C PHE A 245 -15.87 -24.56 -7.60
N LYS A 246 -15.50 -25.44 -8.53
CA LYS A 246 -15.49 -25.15 -9.97
C LYS A 246 -16.88 -24.72 -10.49
N TYR A 247 -17.94 -25.28 -9.92
CA TYR A 247 -19.31 -25.04 -10.32
C TYR A 247 -19.99 -24.08 -9.33
N MET A 248 -20.90 -23.24 -9.84
CA MET A 248 -21.69 -22.33 -9.02
C MET A 248 -22.86 -23.07 -8.37
N GLN A 249 -23.21 -22.67 -7.16
CA GLN A 249 -24.45 -23.09 -6.54
C GLN A 249 -25.62 -22.48 -7.35
N LEU A 250 -26.60 -23.31 -7.66
CA LEU A 250 -27.83 -22.90 -8.32
C LEU A 250 -28.90 -22.63 -7.25
N ASP A 251 -29.78 -21.67 -7.52
CA ASP A 251 -30.91 -21.35 -6.62
C ASP A 251 -31.98 -22.45 -6.63
N GLU A 252 -32.13 -23.13 -7.77
CA GLU A 252 -33.10 -24.20 -7.98
C GLU A 252 -32.43 -25.47 -8.51
N VAL A 253 -32.99 -26.61 -8.13
CA VAL A 253 -32.53 -27.93 -8.57
C VAL A 253 -33.43 -28.41 -9.71
N ASP A 254 -32.82 -28.66 -10.87
CA ASP A 254 -33.50 -29.30 -11.99
C ASP A 254 -33.43 -30.83 -11.82
N GLN A 255 -34.50 -31.39 -11.25
CA GLN A 255 -34.58 -32.81 -10.92
C GLN A 255 -34.33 -33.70 -12.15
N THR A 256 -34.79 -33.28 -13.34
CA THR A 256 -34.66 -34.04 -14.59
C THR A 256 -33.20 -34.27 -15.00
N LYS A 257 -32.29 -33.37 -14.61
CA LYS A 257 -30.86 -33.48 -14.89
C LYS A 257 -30.13 -34.37 -13.89
N ILE A 258 -30.62 -34.48 -12.66
CA ILE A 258 -29.97 -35.24 -11.59
C ILE A 258 -30.56 -36.63 -11.39
N ASP A 259 -31.79 -36.89 -11.82
CA ASP A 259 -32.48 -38.18 -11.67
C ASP A 259 -31.69 -39.35 -12.24
N GLN A 260 -31.06 -39.17 -13.40
CA GLN A 260 -30.25 -40.23 -14.01
C GLN A 260 -29.03 -40.58 -13.15
N PHE A 261 -28.40 -39.58 -12.53
CA PHE A 261 -27.29 -39.80 -11.62
C PHE A 261 -27.78 -40.45 -10.32
N LEU A 262 -28.88 -39.96 -9.74
CA LEU A 262 -29.47 -40.53 -8.54
C LEU A 262 -29.92 -41.98 -8.75
N GLY A 263 -30.48 -42.29 -9.92
CA GLY A 263 -30.84 -43.65 -10.33
C GLY A 263 -29.62 -44.55 -10.48
N LEU A 264 -28.54 -44.08 -11.10
CA LEU A 264 -27.26 -44.82 -11.12
C LEU A 264 -26.78 -45.14 -9.70
N VAL A 265 -26.82 -44.16 -8.80
CA VAL A 265 -26.39 -44.37 -7.41
C VAL A 265 -27.31 -45.39 -6.73
N LYS A 266 -28.63 -45.24 -6.85
CA LYS A 266 -29.62 -46.11 -6.20
C LYS A 266 -29.58 -47.54 -6.72
N ASP A 267 -29.73 -47.69 -8.02
CA ASP A 267 -29.98 -48.99 -8.67
C ASP A 267 -28.68 -49.79 -8.79
N THR A 268 -27.58 -49.13 -9.14
CA THR A 268 -26.33 -49.81 -9.50
C THR A 268 -25.28 -49.74 -8.39
N ILE A 269 -25.04 -48.57 -7.81
CA ILE A 269 -23.96 -48.42 -6.81
C ILE A 269 -24.39 -48.98 -5.44
N SER A 270 -25.60 -48.68 -4.99
CA SER A 270 -26.16 -49.23 -3.75
C SER A 270 -26.95 -50.53 -3.94
N ALA A 271 -27.16 -51.00 -5.17
CA ALA A 271 -27.94 -52.20 -5.47
C ALA A 271 -29.35 -52.20 -4.81
N ASN A 272 -30.02 -51.04 -4.83
CA ASN A 272 -31.29 -50.77 -4.16
C ASN A 272 -31.29 -50.90 -2.62
N ASP A 273 -30.13 -50.99 -1.97
CA ASP A 273 -30.01 -50.87 -0.52
C ASP A 273 -30.16 -49.39 -0.10
N GLU A 274 -31.31 -49.06 0.50
CA GLU A 274 -31.64 -47.69 0.89
C GLU A 274 -30.65 -47.10 1.90
N ARG A 275 -30.13 -47.93 2.82
CA ARG A 275 -29.17 -47.48 3.84
C ARG A 275 -27.84 -47.10 3.20
N VAL A 276 -27.38 -47.89 2.23
CA VAL A 276 -26.15 -47.58 1.48
C VAL A 276 -26.35 -46.37 0.58
N TYR A 277 -27.50 -46.27 -0.09
CA TYR A 277 -27.87 -45.14 -0.93
C TYR A 277 -27.82 -43.81 -0.14
N GLU A 278 -28.54 -43.74 0.97
CA GLU A 278 -28.57 -42.55 1.84
C GLU A 278 -27.18 -42.22 2.39
N TYR A 279 -26.40 -43.23 2.79
CA TYR A 279 -25.04 -43.02 3.28
C TYR A 279 -24.16 -42.35 2.21
N ILE A 280 -24.21 -42.82 0.97
CA ILE A 280 -23.42 -42.25 -0.14
C ILE A 280 -23.81 -40.79 -0.39
N LEU A 281 -25.11 -40.49 -0.47
CA LEU A 281 -25.57 -39.12 -0.69
C LEU A 281 -25.18 -38.17 0.44
N ASN A 282 -25.36 -38.60 1.70
CA ASN A 282 -24.98 -37.83 2.87
C ASN A 282 -23.45 -37.62 2.94
N TRP A 283 -22.68 -38.63 2.53
CA TRP A 283 -21.22 -38.54 2.47
C TRP A 283 -20.74 -37.47 1.48
N PHE A 284 -21.33 -37.41 0.27
CA PHE A 284 -21.03 -36.32 -0.68
C PHE A 284 -21.50 -34.96 -0.18
N SER A 285 -22.73 -34.89 0.34
CA SER A 285 -23.29 -33.66 0.90
C SER A 285 -22.38 -33.09 2.00
N PHE A 286 -21.88 -33.95 2.89
CA PHE A 286 -20.93 -33.57 3.93
C PHE A 286 -19.66 -32.94 3.35
N ILE A 287 -19.04 -33.54 2.32
CA ILE A 287 -17.82 -33.01 1.68
C ILE A 287 -18.04 -31.61 1.11
N VAL A 288 -19.18 -31.40 0.44
CA VAL A 288 -19.49 -30.11 -0.21
C VAL A 288 -19.84 -29.05 0.83
N GLN A 289 -20.62 -29.40 1.85
CA GLN A 289 -21.07 -28.46 2.89
C GLN A 289 -19.99 -28.16 3.93
N ASN A 290 -19.05 -29.09 4.17
CA ASN A 290 -18.02 -28.98 5.20
C ASN A 290 -16.62 -28.90 4.59
N VAL A 291 -16.41 -27.93 3.72
CA VAL A 291 -15.13 -27.69 3.04
C VAL A 291 -13.96 -27.68 4.04
N GLY A 292 -12.95 -28.51 3.77
CA GLY A 292 -11.74 -28.61 4.58
C GLY A 292 -11.84 -29.56 5.78
N LYS A 293 -13.02 -30.12 6.06
CA LYS A 293 -13.16 -31.21 7.04
C LYS A 293 -12.89 -32.56 6.36
N LYS A 294 -12.18 -33.42 7.07
CA LYS A 294 -11.94 -34.80 6.62
C LYS A 294 -13.17 -35.64 6.96
N THR A 295 -13.57 -36.51 6.04
CA THR A 295 -14.63 -37.52 6.26
C THR A 295 -14.16 -38.71 7.10
N GLU A 296 -12.84 -38.90 7.20
CA GLU A 296 -12.17 -40.03 7.88
C GLU A 296 -12.62 -41.41 7.38
N THR A 297 -13.28 -41.46 6.24
CA THR A 297 -13.88 -42.64 5.62
C THR A 297 -13.65 -42.60 4.11
N ALA A 298 -13.48 -43.76 3.50
CA ALA A 298 -13.33 -43.92 2.06
C ALA A 298 -14.32 -44.97 1.55
N ILE A 299 -14.98 -44.67 0.41
CA ILE A 299 -15.91 -45.60 -0.24
C ILE A 299 -15.13 -46.40 -1.29
N ILE A 300 -15.23 -47.73 -1.22
CA ILE A 300 -14.60 -48.65 -2.19
C ILE A 300 -15.69 -49.28 -3.05
N LEU A 301 -15.66 -48.99 -4.35
CA LEU A 301 -16.59 -49.56 -5.32
C LEU A 301 -15.98 -50.80 -5.99
N LYS A 302 -16.58 -51.97 -5.75
CA LYS A 302 -16.15 -53.24 -6.35
C LYS A 302 -17.26 -53.82 -7.23
N GLY A 303 -16.89 -54.33 -8.40
CA GLY A 303 -17.81 -55.02 -9.31
C GLY A 303 -17.24 -55.11 -10.72
N LEU A 304 -17.99 -55.72 -11.63
CA LEU A 304 -17.60 -55.94 -13.03
C LEU A 304 -17.26 -54.63 -13.77
N GLN A 305 -16.48 -54.72 -14.84
CA GLN A 305 -16.24 -53.58 -15.73
C GLN A 305 -17.54 -53.15 -16.42
N GLY A 306 -17.71 -51.85 -16.69
CA GLY A 306 -18.88 -51.32 -17.41
C GLY A 306 -20.09 -50.99 -16.54
N ILE A 307 -20.09 -51.30 -15.24
CA ILE A 307 -21.24 -51.04 -14.33
C ILE A 307 -21.36 -49.59 -13.86
N GLY A 308 -20.73 -48.62 -14.52
CA GLY A 308 -20.87 -47.20 -14.17
C GLY A 308 -20.00 -46.67 -13.02
N LYS A 309 -19.08 -47.46 -12.44
CA LYS A 309 -18.15 -46.97 -11.38
C LYS A 309 -17.41 -45.68 -11.76
N ASN A 310 -16.90 -45.60 -12.99
CA ASN A 310 -16.18 -44.41 -13.46
C ASN A 310 -17.11 -43.23 -13.73
N VAL A 311 -18.37 -43.48 -14.14
CA VAL A 311 -19.37 -42.43 -14.35
C VAL A 311 -19.67 -41.75 -13.01
N PHE A 312 -19.76 -42.54 -11.94
CA PHE A 312 -19.94 -42.04 -10.59
C PHE A 312 -18.74 -41.22 -10.07
N THR A 313 -17.51 -41.57 -10.42
CA THR A 313 -16.30 -40.87 -9.93
C THR A 313 -15.82 -39.73 -10.82
N ASN A 314 -16.25 -39.65 -12.09
CA ASN A 314 -15.83 -38.62 -13.06
C ASN A 314 -16.61 -37.30 -12.93
N VAL A 315 -17.39 -37.13 -11.86
CA VAL A 315 -18.21 -35.94 -11.58
C VAL A 315 -17.35 -34.72 -11.28
#